data_AF-A0AAV9GGH5-F1
#
_entry.id   AF-A0AAV9GGH5-F1
#
_cell.length_a   1.000
_cell.length_b   1.000
_cell.length_c   1.000
_cell.angle_alpha   90.00
_cell.angle_beta   90.00
_cell.angle_gamma   90.00
#
_symmetry.space_group_name_H-M   'P 1'
#
loop_
_entity.id
_entity.type
_entity.pdbx_description
1 polymer ?
#
loop_
_entity_poly.entity_id
_entity_poly.type
_entity_poly.pdbx_seq_one_letter_code
_entity_poly.pdbx_strand_id
1 'polypeptide(L)'
;MPRSMGDSTCPIPSGNRASGPVGRGRFGGRERFAIPSTKRGYLHLVDRIRLLLKTYDLEDNLFILYYGGHALQDEQSQTVWVSKRHAGSSFPVSASLHLFVEMDADALLLFDSCQAVPQPFDSKGKGIVSAITATGFEPNTIGTAAEVGPHSFTHALIQVLGVLSIPSPASTPPPTDILLHTLLISELRKYNSSLERESDGSFKRDTSGCHLVEPCRRKTPIHSWLSRNKSPRHILLLPLRGAPGVKVSTPTKPSTKGKKPVYDVVVPEVLVTVRLTPDSLGELDIEAWVKWVLSLPGHPTQVSVKERSVSIEGLYRSHSSLLILRMPSEIYSYLRKFKAMTLIGYVTGENQADEVNKRAEKLI
;
A
#
# COMPACT_ATOMS: atom_id res chain seq x y z
N MET A 1 61.87 -6.40 -0.93
CA MET A 1 61.48 -5.07 -1.45
C MET A 1 60.27 -5.21 -2.35
N PRO A 2 59.08 -4.77 -1.93
CA PRO A 2 57.96 -4.51 -2.83
C PRO A 2 57.72 -2.99 -2.95
N ARG A 3 57.48 -2.52 -4.19
CA ARG A 3 57.10 -1.13 -4.48
C ARG A 3 55.58 -0.97 -4.42
N SER A 4 55.19 0.16 -3.86
CA SER A 4 53.86 0.70 -3.63
C SER A 4 53.22 1.27 -4.91
N MET A 5 51.87 1.32 -4.92
CA MET A 5 50.97 2.40 -5.36
C MET A 5 49.63 1.77 -5.81
N GLY A 6 48.43 2.22 -5.45
CA GLY A 6 48.02 3.34 -4.61
C GLY A 6 46.51 3.24 -4.35
N ASP A 7 46.10 3.50 -3.09
CA ASP A 7 44.71 3.64 -2.66
C ASP A 7 44.16 5.01 -3.07
N SER A 8 43.02 5.02 -3.76
CA SER A 8 42.23 6.24 -4.01
C SER A 8 41.01 6.27 -3.08
N THR A 9 41.21 6.82 -1.89
CA THR A 9 40.15 7.20 -0.94
C THR A 9 39.55 8.55 -1.34
N CYS A 10 38.23 8.61 -1.54
CA CYS A 10 37.48 9.86 -1.55
C CYS A 10 36.72 10.06 -0.22
N PRO A 11 36.57 11.30 0.27
CA PRO A 11 36.39 11.59 1.69
C PRO A 11 34.92 11.72 2.11
N ILE A 12 34.65 11.28 3.34
CA ILE A 12 33.40 11.53 4.08
C ILE A 12 33.51 12.92 4.73
N PRO A 13 32.54 13.83 4.58
CA PRO A 13 32.52 15.07 5.35
C PRO A 13 32.00 14.79 6.76
N SER A 14 32.88 14.98 7.75
CA SER A 14 32.57 15.08 9.16
C SER A 14 32.02 16.47 9.51
N GLY A 15 30.93 16.52 10.28
CA GLY A 15 30.60 17.64 11.17
C GLY A 15 29.34 18.43 10.81
N ASN A 16 28.30 18.31 11.63
CA ASN A 16 27.96 19.41 12.54
C ASN A 16 26.96 18.98 13.63
N ARG A 17 27.39 19.16 14.89
CA ARG A 17 26.52 19.31 16.07
C ARG A 17 25.67 20.56 15.86
N ALA A 18 24.36 20.44 16.07
CA ALA A 18 23.51 21.58 16.39
C ALA A 18 22.58 21.20 17.55
N SER A 19 23.05 21.50 18.76
CA SER A 19 22.24 21.69 19.96
C SER A 19 21.75 23.15 19.98
N GLY A 20 20.43 23.37 19.94
CA GLY A 20 19.79 24.69 20.00
C GLY A 20 18.25 24.57 20.01
N PRO A 21 17.50 25.55 20.55
CA PRO A 21 16.40 25.31 21.48
C PRO A 21 15.07 24.89 20.84
N VAL A 22 14.28 24.18 21.65
CA VAL A 22 12.88 23.79 21.42
C VAL A 22 12.00 25.03 21.29
N GLY A 23 11.85 25.52 20.07
CA GLY A 23 10.87 26.54 19.70
C GLY A 23 9.49 25.93 19.54
N ARG A 24 8.52 26.41 20.35
CA ARG A 24 7.10 26.08 20.19
C ARG A 24 6.58 26.66 18.86
N GLY A 25 6.10 25.77 17.98
CA GLY A 25 5.16 26.07 16.90
C GLY A 25 5.69 25.94 15.47
N ARG A 26 5.31 24.85 14.79
CA ARG A 26 4.61 24.80 13.47
C ARG A 26 4.84 23.44 12.79
N PHE A 27 3.74 22.80 12.42
CA PHE A 27 3.62 21.40 12.00
C PHE A 27 4.20 21.12 10.60
N GLY A 28 4.98 20.03 10.48
CA GLY A 28 5.51 19.51 9.21
C GLY A 28 6.98 19.05 9.26
N GLY A 29 7.39 18.29 10.28
CA GLY A 29 8.76 17.77 10.37
C GLY A 29 8.94 16.49 9.54
N ARG A 30 9.70 16.55 8.45
CA ARG A 30 10.18 15.34 7.74
C ARG A 30 11.51 14.93 8.34
N GLU A 31 11.59 13.71 8.86
CA GLU A 31 12.84 13.11 9.29
C GLU A 31 13.20 11.92 8.38
N ARG A 32 14.49 11.75 8.09
CA ARG A 32 15.00 10.65 7.26
C ARG A 32 16.03 9.87 8.05
N PHE A 33 15.89 8.55 8.03
CA PHE A 33 16.79 7.64 8.73
C PHE A 33 17.23 6.51 7.80
N ALA A 34 18.54 6.27 7.75
CA ALA A 34 19.07 5.08 7.11
C ALA A 34 18.87 3.89 8.06
N ILE A 35 18.59 2.71 7.50
CA ILE A 35 18.58 1.47 8.28
C ILE A 35 20.00 1.27 8.83
N PRO A 36 20.17 1.21 10.16
CA PRO A 36 21.50 1.09 10.74
C PRO A 36 22.18 -0.20 10.28
N SER A 37 23.39 -0.11 9.73
CA SER A 37 24.19 -1.25 9.25
C SER A 37 24.95 -1.99 10.35
N THR A 38 24.91 -1.45 11.59
CA THR A 38 25.62 -1.99 12.75
C THR A 38 24.71 -2.86 13.63
N LYS A 39 25.33 -3.80 14.36
CA LYS A 39 24.63 -4.64 15.34
C LYS A 39 23.91 -3.77 16.38
N ARG A 40 22.63 -4.03 16.63
CA ARG A 40 21.76 -3.25 17.55
C ARG A 40 21.55 -1.78 17.16
N GLY A 41 21.99 -1.33 15.98
CA GLY A 41 21.76 0.05 15.56
C GLY A 41 20.27 0.42 15.50
N TYR A 42 19.38 -0.58 15.34
CA TYR A 42 17.93 -0.39 15.38
C TYR A 42 17.41 0.22 16.68
N LEU A 43 18.14 0.11 17.80
CA LEU A 43 17.75 0.74 19.07
C LEU A 43 17.62 2.25 18.90
N HIS A 44 18.53 2.88 18.14
CA HIS A 44 18.44 4.31 17.85
C HIS A 44 17.22 4.67 17.00
N LEU A 45 16.82 3.79 16.07
CA LEU A 45 15.60 3.97 15.29
C LEU A 45 14.36 3.89 16.20
N VAL A 46 14.30 2.88 17.07
CA VAL A 46 13.23 2.71 18.06
C VAL A 46 13.16 3.91 19.00
N ASP A 47 14.28 4.36 19.55
CA ASP A 47 14.36 5.53 20.42
C ASP A 47 13.86 6.79 19.72
N ARG A 48 14.17 6.93 18.44
CA ARG A 48 13.76 8.09 17.65
C ARG A 48 12.27 8.07 17.33
N ILE A 49 11.72 6.92 16.91
CA ILE A 49 10.28 6.75 16.76
C ILE A 49 9.60 7.08 18.09
N ARG A 50 10.12 6.55 19.20
CA ARG A 50 9.59 6.80 20.54
C ARG A 50 9.61 8.28 20.92
N LEU A 51 10.66 9.02 20.55
CA LEU A 51 10.74 10.47 20.75
C LEU A 51 9.68 11.22 19.93
N LEU A 52 9.49 10.83 18.66
CA LEU A 52 8.47 11.43 17.78
C LEU A 52 7.07 11.20 18.33
N LEU A 53 6.76 9.98 18.74
CA LEU A 53 5.47 9.64 19.36
C LEU A 53 5.24 10.46 20.62
N LYS A 54 6.21 10.51 21.54
CA LYS A 54 6.10 11.34 22.75
C LYS A 54 5.84 12.82 22.48
N THR A 55 6.29 13.33 21.34
CA THR A 55 6.21 14.76 21.01
C THR A 55 4.94 15.10 20.23
N TYR A 56 4.47 14.19 19.38
CA TYR A 56 3.44 14.48 18.36
C TYR A 56 2.24 13.53 18.39
N ASP A 57 2.15 12.59 19.33
CA ASP A 57 1.00 11.68 19.44
C ASP A 57 -0.23 12.41 20.01
N LEU A 58 -0.99 13.02 19.11
CA LEU A 58 -2.21 13.78 19.39
C LEU A 58 -3.27 13.39 18.36
N GLU A 59 -4.54 13.36 18.77
CA GLU A 59 -5.67 12.89 17.94
C GLU A 59 -5.81 13.62 16.59
N ASP A 60 -5.38 14.89 16.51
CA ASP A 60 -5.46 15.71 15.30
C ASP A 60 -4.25 15.54 14.36
N ASN A 61 -3.29 14.69 14.72
CA ASN A 61 -2.08 14.46 13.94
C ASN A 61 -2.17 13.19 13.09
N LEU A 62 -1.45 13.21 11.97
CA LEU A 62 -1.23 12.05 11.10
C LEU A 62 0.26 11.71 11.09
N PHE A 63 0.59 10.49 11.49
CA PHE A 63 1.92 9.92 11.34
C PHE A 63 2.02 9.16 10.02
N ILE A 64 3.05 9.47 9.24
CA ILE A 64 3.35 8.72 8.02
C ILE A 64 4.74 8.11 8.17
N LEU A 65 4.82 6.78 8.19
CA LEU A 65 6.08 6.05 8.17
C LEU A 65 6.29 5.47 6.78
N TYR A 66 7.25 6.02 6.04
CA TYR A 66 7.67 5.47 4.75
C TYR A 66 8.94 4.62 4.92
N TYR A 67 8.91 3.39 4.45
CA TYR A 67 10.05 2.49 4.38
C TYR A 67 10.27 2.06 2.93
N GLY A 68 11.43 2.42 2.36
CA GLY A 68 11.88 1.92 1.07
C GLY A 68 13.19 1.15 1.26
N GLY A 69 13.16 -0.17 1.10
CA GLY A 69 14.31 -0.99 1.44
C GLY A 69 14.10 -2.50 1.28
N HIS A 70 15.07 -3.27 1.78
CA HIS A 70 15.02 -4.72 1.70
C HIS A 70 14.32 -5.32 2.92
N ALA A 71 13.45 -6.30 2.69
CA ALA A 71 12.78 -7.04 3.75
C ALA A 71 12.87 -8.53 3.46
N LEU A 72 13.01 -9.31 4.52
CA LEU A 72 13.01 -10.77 4.54
C LEU A 72 11.96 -11.27 5.53
N GLN A 73 11.53 -12.50 5.37
CA GLN A 73 10.79 -13.26 6.38
C GLN A 73 11.78 -14.09 7.19
N ASP A 74 11.64 -14.06 8.50
CA ASP A 74 12.36 -14.97 9.38
C ASP A 74 11.71 -16.37 9.40
N GLU A 75 12.28 -17.28 10.19
CA GLU A 75 11.76 -18.65 10.37
C GLU A 75 10.33 -18.71 10.92
N GLN A 76 9.84 -17.60 11.49
CA GLN A 76 8.49 -17.46 12.05
C GLN A 76 7.55 -16.68 11.10
N SER A 77 7.98 -16.50 9.84
CA SER A 77 7.27 -15.72 8.81
C SER A 77 7.01 -14.27 9.23
N GLN A 78 7.81 -13.73 10.16
CA GLN A 78 7.74 -12.32 10.54
C GLN A 78 8.59 -11.48 9.59
N THR A 79 8.11 -10.29 9.27
CA THR A 79 8.87 -9.35 8.45
C THR A 79 10.05 -8.78 9.23
N VAL A 80 11.21 -8.82 8.60
CA VAL A 80 12.48 -8.29 9.10
C VAL A 80 13.08 -7.36 8.05
N TRP A 81 13.36 -6.11 8.45
CA TRP A 81 14.08 -5.16 7.61
C TRP A 81 15.58 -5.45 7.64
N VAL A 82 16.24 -5.36 6.50
CA VAL A 82 17.68 -5.63 6.38
C VAL A 82 18.42 -4.52 5.67
N SER A 83 19.62 -4.21 6.15
CA SER A 83 20.44 -3.14 5.59
C SER A 83 21.05 -3.45 4.22
N LYS A 84 21.19 -4.73 3.86
CA LYS A 84 21.72 -5.21 2.57
C LYS A 84 21.01 -6.48 2.12
N ARG A 85 20.98 -6.76 0.80
CA ARG A 85 20.26 -7.90 0.20
C ARG A 85 20.67 -9.28 0.74
N HIS A 86 21.94 -9.48 1.09
CA HIS A 86 22.46 -10.84 1.40
C HIS A 86 23.36 -10.96 2.64
N ALA A 87 23.60 -9.87 3.39
CA ALA A 87 24.32 -9.92 4.66
C ALA A 87 24.29 -8.54 5.33
N GLY A 88 23.63 -8.42 6.48
CA GLY A 88 23.57 -7.16 7.21
C GLY A 88 22.87 -7.30 8.55
N SER A 89 22.95 -6.24 9.35
CA SER A 89 22.06 -6.06 10.50
C SER A 89 20.61 -6.19 10.06
N SER A 90 19.86 -6.95 10.85
CA SER A 90 18.45 -7.19 10.67
C SER A 90 17.65 -6.51 11.79
N PHE A 91 16.44 -6.08 11.46
CA PHE A 91 15.54 -5.40 12.38
C PHE A 91 14.14 -6.00 12.29
N PRO A 92 13.67 -6.68 13.35
CA PRO A 92 12.30 -7.19 13.40
C PRO A 92 11.31 -6.03 13.34
N VAL A 93 10.46 -6.00 12.31
CA VAL A 93 9.50 -4.90 12.11
C VAL A 93 8.49 -4.86 13.27
N SER A 94 8.18 -6.02 13.84
CA SER A 94 7.34 -6.16 15.05
C SER A 94 7.83 -5.27 16.20
N ALA A 95 9.13 -5.11 16.39
CA ALA A 95 9.70 -4.27 17.44
C ALA A 95 9.31 -2.78 17.29
N SER A 96 9.20 -2.28 16.06
CA SER A 96 8.67 -0.94 15.81
C SER A 96 7.15 -0.87 15.85
N LEU A 97 6.44 -1.89 15.35
CA LEU A 97 4.97 -1.88 15.28
C LEU A 97 4.33 -1.83 16.67
N HIS A 98 4.96 -2.44 17.68
CA HIS A 98 4.49 -2.35 19.06
C HIS A 98 4.41 -0.92 19.61
N LEU A 99 5.20 0.02 19.07
CA LEU A 99 5.13 1.43 19.46
C LEU A 99 3.82 2.09 19.01
N PHE A 100 3.15 1.55 17.98
CA PHE A 100 1.90 2.07 17.44
C PHE A 100 0.65 1.51 18.13
N VAL A 101 0.81 0.57 19.07
CA VAL A 101 -0.30 -0.08 19.78
C VAL A 101 -1.10 0.93 20.63
N GLU A 102 -0.41 1.88 21.24
CA GLU A 102 -0.99 2.82 22.22
C GLU A 102 -1.15 4.24 21.64
N MET A 103 -1.08 4.39 20.31
CA MET A 103 -1.15 5.70 19.67
C MET A 103 -2.57 6.29 19.61
N ASP A 104 -2.66 7.58 19.90
CA ASP A 104 -3.88 8.37 19.79
C ASP A 104 -4.03 9.05 18.42
N ALA A 105 -2.92 9.34 17.75
CA ALA A 105 -2.88 9.83 16.38
C ALA A 105 -3.10 8.72 15.33
N ASP A 106 -3.65 9.09 14.17
CA ASP A 106 -3.74 8.17 13.04
C ASP A 106 -2.35 7.91 12.43
N ALA A 107 -2.10 6.69 11.94
CA ALA A 107 -0.84 6.29 11.34
C ALA A 107 -1.04 5.58 10.00
N LEU A 108 -0.37 6.08 8.96
CA LEU A 108 -0.29 5.45 7.64
C LEU A 108 1.13 4.94 7.40
N LEU A 109 1.28 3.63 7.27
CA LEU A 109 2.57 2.98 6.98
C LEU A 109 2.67 2.70 5.47
N LEU A 110 3.74 3.17 4.82
CA LEU A 110 3.97 3.02 3.39
C LEU A 110 5.24 2.21 3.16
N PHE A 111 5.13 0.97 2.72
CA PHE A 111 6.27 0.06 2.60
C PHE A 111 6.57 -0.33 1.15
N ASP A 112 7.65 0.19 0.60
CA ASP A 112 8.25 -0.25 -0.66
C ASP A 112 9.33 -1.31 -0.39
N SER A 113 8.89 -2.55 -0.14
CA SER A 113 9.80 -3.68 0.08
C SER A 113 9.15 -5.02 -0.26
N CYS A 114 9.96 -6.03 -0.56
CA CYS A 114 9.55 -7.31 -1.18
C CYS A 114 8.59 -8.18 -0.37
N GLN A 115 8.51 -7.99 0.95
CA GLN A 115 7.86 -8.91 1.91
C GLN A 115 7.29 -8.14 3.12
N ALA A 116 6.55 -7.07 2.85
CA ALA A 116 6.32 -6.03 3.84
C ALA A 116 5.02 -6.12 4.64
N VAL A 117 4.14 -7.12 4.45
CA VAL A 117 2.81 -7.07 5.07
C VAL A 117 2.94 -7.26 6.59
N PRO A 118 2.76 -6.19 7.39
CA PRO A 118 2.91 -6.29 8.82
C PRO A 118 1.69 -7.01 9.42
N GLN A 119 1.91 -7.75 10.51
CA GLN A 119 0.80 -8.42 11.18
C GLN A 119 -0.11 -7.40 11.90
N PRO A 120 -1.45 -7.54 11.81
CA PRO A 120 -2.37 -6.75 12.60
C PRO A 120 -2.24 -7.03 14.11
N PHE A 121 -2.48 -6.00 14.92
CA PHE A 121 -2.41 -6.01 16.37
C PHE A 121 -3.66 -5.39 17.01
N ASP A 122 -3.88 -5.68 18.30
CA ASP A 122 -4.98 -5.08 19.05
C ASP A 122 -4.55 -3.69 19.53
N SER A 123 -5.22 -2.64 19.02
CA SER A 123 -4.90 -1.24 19.31
C SER A 123 -5.55 -0.80 20.62
N LYS A 124 -4.80 -0.14 21.50
CA LYS A 124 -5.30 0.42 22.76
C LYS A 124 -5.56 1.92 22.66
N GLY A 125 -4.76 2.65 21.88
CA GLY A 125 -4.91 4.10 21.70
C GLY A 125 -6.11 4.46 20.81
N LYS A 126 -6.41 5.75 20.64
CA LYS A 126 -7.57 6.20 19.84
C LYS A 126 -7.34 6.15 18.33
N GLY A 127 -6.09 6.21 17.89
CA GLY A 127 -5.70 6.27 16.49
C GLY A 127 -5.93 4.97 15.74
N ILE A 128 -6.08 5.08 14.42
CA ILE A 128 -6.08 3.92 13.52
C ILE A 128 -4.73 3.79 12.82
N VAL A 129 -4.29 2.55 12.65
CA VAL A 129 -3.07 2.23 11.92
C VAL A 129 -3.44 1.44 10.68
N SER A 130 -3.14 2.00 9.51
CA SER A 130 -3.25 1.31 8.21
C SER A 130 -1.90 1.25 7.51
N ALA A 131 -1.72 0.28 6.62
CA ALA A 131 -0.51 0.10 5.84
C ALA A 131 -0.84 -0.12 4.36
N ILE A 132 -0.04 0.49 3.48
CA ILE A 132 0.01 0.21 2.05
C ILE A 132 1.39 -0.36 1.75
N THR A 133 1.42 -1.58 1.23
CA THR A 133 2.65 -2.32 0.96
C THR A 133 2.80 -2.59 -0.53
N ALA A 134 4.01 -2.47 -1.06
CA ALA A 134 4.30 -2.61 -2.49
C ALA A 134 4.12 -4.04 -3.02
N THR A 135 4.17 -5.05 -2.15
CA THR A 135 4.19 -6.45 -2.54
C THR A 135 3.10 -7.26 -1.85
N GLY A 136 2.38 -8.05 -2.63
CA GLY A 136 1.25 -8.85 -2.16
C GLY A 136 1.55 -10.33 -1.88
N PHE A 137 0.52 -11.18 -2.06
CA PHE A 137 0.51 -12.63 -1.75
C PHE A 137 1.25 -13.53 -2.75
N GLU A 138 2.04 -12.96 -3.66
CA GLU A 138 2.68 -13.71 -4.76
C GLU A 138 3.79 -14.63 -4.21
N PRO A 139 3.58 -15.96 -4.09
CA PRO A 139 4.45 -16.85 -3.31
C PRO A 139 5.81 -17.12 -4.00
N ASN A 140 5.87 -16.92 -5.32
CA ASN A 140 6.99 -17.37 -6.15
C ASN A 140 7.90 -16.23 -6.65
N THR A 141 7.80 -15.03 -6.08
CA THR A 141 8.73 -13.93 -6.38
C THR A 141 9.52 -13.54 -5.13
N ILE A 142 10.21 -14.55 -4.57
CA ILE A 142 11.23 -14.37 -3.55
C ILE A 142 12.29 -13.40 -4.11
N GLY A 143 12.47 -12.26 -3.46
CA GLY A 143 13.71 -11.47 -3.57
C GLY A 143 13.74 -10.26 -4.51
N THR A 144 12.75 -10.02 -5.38
CA THR A 144 12.77 -8.83 -6.25
C THR A 144 11.50 -8.02 -6.17
N ALA A 145 11.53 -6.93 -5.40
CA ALA A 145 10.72 -5.75 -5.71
C ALA A 145 11.19 -5.21 -7.06
N ALA A 146 10.33 -4.48 -7.76
CA ALA A 146 10.77 -3.72 -8.92
C ALA A 146 12.00 -2.89 -8.53
N GLU A 147 13.04 -2.91 -9.36
CA GLU A 147 14.21 -2.07 -9.12
C GLU A 147 13.79 -0.60 -9.14
N VAL A 148 14.61 0.27 -8.53
CA VAL A 148 14.34 1.71 -8.51
C VAL A 148 14.15 2.18 -9.95
N GLY A 149 12.98 2.74 -10.25
CA GLY A 149 12.63 3.08 -11.61
C GLY A 149 11.14 3.40 -11.78
N PRO A 150 10.71 3.62 -13.04
CA PRO A 150 9.33 3.99 -13.38
C PRO A 150 8.27 2.99 -12.92
N HIS A 151 8.67 1.73 -12.65
CA HIS A 151 7.80 0.63 -12.22
C HIS A 151 7.77 0.42 -10.70
N SER A 152 8.54 1.22 -9.95
CA SER A 152 8.59 1.11 -8.50
C SER A 152 7.33 1.67 -7.86
N PHE A 153 6.93 1.08 -6.74
CA PHE A 153 5.85 1.61 -5.91
C PHE A 153 6.11 3.05 -5.51
N THR A 154 7.36 3.40 -5.16
CA THR A 154 7.75 4.77 -4.85
C THR A 154 7.50 5.75 -5.98
N HIS A 155 7.78 5.37 -7.23
CA HIS A 155 7.50 6.24 -8.38
C HIS A 155 6.00 6.50 -8.53
N ALA A 156 5.19 5.43 -8.52
CA ALA A 156 3.73 5.55 -8.60
C ALA A 156 3.16 6.37 -7.43
N LEU A 157 3.67 6.18 -6.22
CA LEU A 157 3.28 6.94 -5.03
C LEU A 157 3.54 8.43 -5.20
N ILE A 158 4.69 8.82 -5.75
CA ILE A 158 5.01 10.22 -6.02
C ILE A 158 4.03 10.81 -7.04
N GLN A 159 3.73 10.08 -8.12
CA GLN A 159 2.78 10.54 -9.14
C GLN A 159 1.37 10.74 -8.55
N VAL A 160 0.87 9.73 -7.83
CA VAL A 160 -0.47 9.76 -7.22
C VAL A 160 -0.57 10.86 -6.17
N LEU A 161 0.43 11.01 -5.28
CA LEU A 161 0.45 12.11 -4.30
C LEU A 161 0.54 13.47 -5.00
N GLY A 162 1.27 13.58 -6.10
CA GLY A 162 1.33 14.78 -6.94
C GLY A 162 -0.06 15.16 -7.46
N VAL A 163 -0.80 14.19 -8.01
CA VAL A 163 -2.18 14.39 -8.46
C VAL A 163 -3.10 14.79 -7.30
N LEU A 164 -3.02 14.08 -6.17
CA LEU A 164 -3.85 14.37 -4.98
C LEU A 164 -3.51 15.71 -4.32
N SER A 165 -2.32 16.27 -4.57
CA SER A 165 -1.92 17.58 -4.06
C SER A 165 -2.55 18.75 -4.82
N ILE A 166 -3.12 18.50 -6.00
CA ILE A 166 -3.75 19.54 -6.82
C ILE A 166 -5.03 20.03 -6.09
N PRO A 167 -5.19 21.35 -5.87
CA PRO A 167 -6.36 21.89 -5.21
C PRO A 167 -7.64 21.47 -5.93
N SER A 168 -8.45 20.66 -5.24
CA SER A 168 -9.73 20.20 -5.74
C SER A 168 -10.84 21.18 -5.30
N PRO A 169 -11.96 21.32 -6.06
CA PRO A 169 -13.04 22.24 -5.72
C PRO A 169 -13.57 22.00 -4.29
N ALA A 170 -14.05 23.05 -3.62
CA ALA A 170 -14.52 22.98 -2.23
C ALA A 170 -15.63 21.93 -1.95
N SER A 171 -16.31 21.43 -2.99
CA SER A 171 -17.31 20.36 -2.89
C SER A 171 -16.74 18.94 -2.94
N THR A 172 -15.43 18.77 -3.13
CA THR A 172 -14.82 17.44 -3.18
C THR A 172 -14.41 16.95 -1.80
N PRO A 173 -14.75 15.69 -1.44
CA PRO A 173 -14.30 15.10 -0.20
C PRO A 173 -12.76 14.99 -0.19
N PRO A 174 -12.12 15.09 0.99
CA PRO A 174 -10.68 14.95 1.10
C PRO A 174 -10.22 13.55 0.70
N PRO A 175 -9.02 13.41 0.10
CA PRO A 175 -8.51 12.11 -0.30
C PRO A 175 -8.25 11.23 0.92
N THR A 176 -8.43 9.93 0.75
CA THR A 176 -8.25 8.93 1.81
C THR A 176 -7.09 7.99 1.51
N ASP A 177 -6.63 7.25 2.51
CA ASP A 177 -5.68 6.15 2.33
C ASP A 177 -6.20 5.06 1.36
N ILE A 178 -7.52 4.81 1.36
CA ILE A 178 -8.16 3.90 0.40
C ILE A 178 -8.13 4.47 -1.02
N LEU A 179 -8.45 5.76 -1.21
CA LEU A 179 -8.38 6.38 -2.52
C LEU A 179 -6.93 6.39 -3.03
N LEU A 180 -5.96 6.68 -2.16
CA LEU A 180 -4.53 6.58 -2.46
C LEU A 180 -4.17 5.17 -2.96
N HIS A 181 -4.62 4.13 -2.25
CA HIS A 181 -4.39 2.74 -2.64
C HIS A 181 -5.03 2.36 -3.99
N THR A 182 -6.27 2.76 -4.21
CA THR A 182 -6.97 2.58 -5.51
C THR A 182 -6.19 3.24 -6.65
N LEU A 183 -5.82 4.50 -6.48
CA LEU A 183 -5.07 5.26 -7.49
C LEU A 183 -3.68 4.66 -7.74
N LEU A 184 -3.01 4.16 -6.70
CA LEU A 184 -1.73 3.45 -6.81
C LEU A 184 -1.85 2.20 -7.69
N ILE A 185 -2.88 1.37 -7.45
CA ILE A 185 -3.12 0.19 -8.29
C ILE A 185 -3.37 0.62 -9.74
N SER A 186 -4.22 1.60 -9.96
CA SER A 186 -4.53 2.08 -11.31
C SER A 186 -3.30 2.65 -12.01
N GLU A 187 -2.46 3.40 -11.31
CA GLU A 187 -1.22 3.96 -11.87
C GLU A 187 -0.21 2.87 -12.25
N LEU A 188 0.01 1.89 -11.36
CA LEU A 188 0.88 0.75 -11.66
C LEU A 188 0.36 -0.13 -12.81
N ARG A 189 -0.95 -0.09 -13.10
CA ARG A 189 -1.57 -0.81 -14.23
C ARG A 189 -1.44 -0.09 -15.58
N LYS A 190 -1.30 1.24 -15.61
CA LYS A 190 -1.28 2.01 -16.88
C LYS A 190 -0.11 1.70 -17.81
N TYR A 191 0.98 1.13 -17.30
CA TYR A 191 2.18 0.96 -18.10
C TYR A 191 2.10 -0.25 -19.05
N ASN A 192 2.64 -0.12 -20.26
CA ASN A 192 2.76 -1.17 -21.27
C ASN A 192 4.21 -1.66 -21.33
N SER A 193 4.43 -2.97 -21.48
CA SER A 193 5.78 -3.56 -21.47
C SER A 193 6.74 -2.85 -22.43
N SER A 194 7.89 -2.42 -21.90
CA SER A 194 9.01 -1.82 -22.64
C SER A 194 9.96 -2.89 -23.17
N LEU A 195 10.72 -2.55 -24.21
CA LEU A 195 11.87 -3.36 -24.61
C LEU A 195 13.04 -3.11 -23.64
N GLU A 196 13.74 -4.17 -23.25
CA GLU A 196 14.95 -4.05 -22.43
C GLU A 196 16.04 -3.28 -23.18
N ARG A 197 16.75 -2.44 -22.44
CA ARG A 197 17.89 -1.66 -22.97
C ARG A 197 19.19 -2.03 -22.28
N GLU A 198 20.28 -1.97 -23.01
CA GLU A 198 21.63 -2.03 -22.48
C GLU A 198 22.05 -0.70 -21.85
N SER A 199 23.19 -0.70 -21.14
CA SER A 199 23.75 0.51 -20.50
C SER A 199 24.11 1.61 -21.49
N ASP A 200 24.30 1.27 -22.77
CA ASP A 200 24.55 2.21 -23.86
C ASP A 200 23.25 2.75 -24.51
N GLY A 201 22.09 2.28 -24.08
CA GLY A 201 20.77 2.67 -24.58
C GLY A 201 20.25 1.86 -25.77
N SER A 202 21.02 0.91 -26.30
CA SER A 202 20.60 -0.03 -27.35
C SER A 202 19.60 -1.07 -26.83
N PHE A 203 18.80 -1.68 -27.70
CA PHE A 203 17.83 -2.70 -27.29
C PHE A 203 18.49 -4.07 -27.16
N LYS A 204 18.28 -4.73 -26.02
CA LYS A 204 18.75 -6.11 -25.85
C LYS A 204 17.99 -7.06 -26.77
N ARG A 205 18.69 -8.09 -27.23
CA ARG A 205 18.13 -9.13 -28.10
C ARG A 205 18.47 -10.51 -27.56
N ASP A 206 17.59 -11.47 -27.80
CA ASP A 206 17.85 -12.88 -27.50
C ASP A 206 18.79 -13.53 -28.54
N THR A 207 19.14 -14.80 -28.33
CA THR A 207 19.97 -15.59 -29.26
C THR A 207 19.35 -15.76 -30.65
N SER A 208 18.06 -15.47 -30.80
CA SER A 208 17.29 -15.55 -32.04
C SER A 208 17.19 -14.19 -32.74
N GLY A 209 17.77 -13.12 -32.16
CA GLY A 209 17.74 -11.76 -32.68
C GLY A 209 16.47 -10.96 -32.33
N CYS A 210 15.54 -11.55 -31.56
CA CYS A 210 14.31 -10.91 -31.13
C CYS A 210 14.57 -9.96 -29.97
N HIS A 211 13.89 -8.81 -29.95
CA HIS A 211 14.03 -7.86 -28.84
C HIS A 211 13.54 -8.46 -27.53
N LEU A 212 14.36 -8.34 -26.49
CA LEU A 212 13.95 -8.72 -25.15
C LEU A 212 12.94 -7.71 -24.63
N VAL A 213 11.83 -8.22 -24.10
CA VAL A 213 10.81 -7.42 -23.42
C VAL A 213 11.16 -7.41 -21.94
N GLU A 214 11.06 -6.24 -21.32
CA GLU A 214 11.27 -6.09 -19.89
C GLU A 214 10.28 -6.99 -19.13
N PRO A 215 10.76 -7.90 -18.27
CA PRO A 215 9.89 -8.78 -17.53
C PRO A 215 8.96 -7.96 -16.64
N CYS A 216 7.68 -8.31 -16.62
CA CYS A 216 6.69 -7.65 -15.78
C CYS A 216 7.02 -7.92 -14.30
N ARG A 217 7.77 -7.02 -13.67
CA ARG A 217 8.10 -7.05 -12.22
C ARG A 217 7.04 -6.34 -11.37
N ARG A 218 5.81 -6.23 -11.87
CA ARG A 218 4.72 -5.53 -11.18
C ARG A 218 4.24 -6.40 -10.05
N LYS A 219 4.19 -5.82 -8.86
CA LYS A 219 3.57 -6.43 -7.70
C LYS A 219 2.34 -5.61 -7.34
N THR A 220 1.27 -6.28 -6.97
CA THR A 220 0.02 -5.60 -6.63
C THR A 220 0.13 -5.03 -5.21
N PRO A 221 0.01 -3.69 -5.03
CA PRO A 221 0.05 -3.14 -3.69
C PRO A 221 -1.13 -3.62 -2.85
N ILE A 222 -0.88 -3.90 -1.58
CA ILE A 222 -1.91 -4.32 -0.63
C ILE A 222 -2.11 -3.23 0.40
N HIS A 223 -3.37 -2.83 0.58
CA HIS A 223 -3.82 -2.09 1.75
C HIS A 223 -4.21 -3.06 2.87
N SER A 224 -3.87 -2.74 4.12
CA SER A 224 -4.22 -3.50 5.32
C SER A 224 -4.49 -2.58 6.52
N TRP A 225 -5.61 -2.78 7.22
CA TRP A 225 -5.77 -2.23 8.57
C TRP A 225 -5.00 -3.10 9.56
N LEU A 226 -4.20 -2.46 10.40
CA LEU A 226 -3.41 -3.14 11.42
C LEU A 226 -4.09 -3.11 12.79
N SER A 227 -4.96 -2.13 13.06
CA SER A 227 -5.69 -2.02 14.33
C SER A 227 -6.96 -2.90 14.34
N ARG A 228 -6.92 -4.07 14.98
CA ARG A 228 -7.99 -5.10 14.90
C ARG A 228 -9.29 -4.80 15.66
N ASN A 229 -9.23 -4.00 16.72
CA ASN A 229 -10.32 -3.78 17.67
C ASN A 229 -10.93 -2.37 17.59
N LYS A 230 -10.71 -1.67 16.47
CA LYS A 230 -11.26 -0.35 16.20
C LYS A 230 -12.33 -0.43 15.12
N SER A 231 -13.29 0.49 15.16
CA SER A 231 -14.21 0.68 14.04
C SER A 231 -13.38 1.09 12.81
N PRO A 232 -13.58 0.44 11.65
CA PRO A 232 -12.88 0.84 10.43
C PRO A 232 -13.27 2.28 10.09
N ARG A 233 -12.28 3.18 10.06
CA ARG A 233 -12.42 4.52 9.49
C ARG A 233 -11.31 4.72 8.46
N HIS A 234 -11.55 5.63 7.52
CA HIS A 234 -10.53 6.00 6.53
C HIS A 234 -9.62 7.07 7.11
N ILE A 235 -8.33 7.00 6.79
CA ILE A 235 -7.39 8.07 7.13
C ILE A 235 -7.54 9.18 6.10
N LEU A 236 -7.80 10.40 6.57
CA LEU A 236 -7.92 11.57 5.69
C LEU A 236 -6.53 12.16 5.40
N LEU A 237 -6.21 12.33 4.12
CA LEU A 237 -4.97 12.91 3.63
C LEU A 237 -5.19 14.40 3.33
N LEU A 238 -5.15 15.23 4.36
CA LEU A 238 -5.28 16.67 4.21
C LEU A 238 -3.91 17.33 3.97
N PRO A 239 -3.82 18.32 3.07
CA PRO A 239 -2.61 19.15 2.96
C PRO A 239 -2.26 19.79 4.31
N LEU A 240 -0.97 19.85 4.62
CA LEU A 240 -0.48 20.54 5.80
C LEU A 240 -0.95 22.01 5.76
N ARG A 241 -1.59 22.47 6.84
CA ARG A 241 -2.02 23.86 6.97
C ARG A 241 -0.79 24.77 7.05
N GLY A 242 -0.37 25.38 5.93
CA GLY A 242 0.55 26.52 5.95
C GLY A 242 1.58 26.66 4.84
N ALA A 243 1.15 26.96 3.61
CA ALA A 243 1.96 27.79 2.71
C ALA A 243 1.29 29.18 2.60
N PRO A 244 1.85 30.25 3.21
CA PRO A 244 1.35 31.60 2.99
C PRO A 244 1.71 32.01 1.56
N GLY A 245 0.75 31.96 0.64
CA GLY A 245 0.99 32.36 -0.75
C GLY A 245 -0.17 32.18 -1.73
N VAL A 246 -1.11 31.26 -1.48
CA VAL A 246 -2.27 31.12 -2.38
C VAL A 246 -3.37 32.07 -1.91
N LYS A 247 -3.39 33.28 -2.48
CA LYS A 247 -4.55 34.18 -2.39
C LYS A 247 -5.77 33.43 -2.90
N VAL A 248 -6.70 33.10 -2.01
CA VAL A 248 -8.03 32.61 -2.36
C VAL A 248 -8.73 33.78 -3.06
N SER A 249 -8.66 33.80 -4.39
CA SER A 249 -9.49 34.68 -5.20
C SER A 249 -10.95 34.26 -5.02
N THR A 250 -11.77 35.21 -4.59
CA THR A 250 -13.22 35.13 -4.44
C THR A 250 -13.91 34.41 -5.61
N PRO A 251 -14.97 33.62 -5.33
CA PRO A 251 -15.59 32.76 -6.34
C PRO A 251 -16.35 33.61 -7.37
N THR A 252 -15.83 33.65 -8.60
CA THR A 252 -16.62 34.08 -9.77
C THR A 252 -17.48 32.90 -10.22
N LYS A 253 -18.76 33.18 -10.55
CA LYS A 253 -19.83 32.22 -10.86
C LYS A 253 -19.39 30.99 -11.67
N PRO A 254 -19.90 29.78 -11.37
CA PRO A 254 -19.54 28.58 -12.11
C PRO A 254 -20.14 28.61 -13.52
N SER A 255 -19.27 28.71 -14.52
CA SER A 255 -19.59 28.35 -15.90
C SER A 255 -19.84 26.83 -15.96
N THR A 256 -21.08 26.46 -16.25
CA THR A 256 -21.54 25.11 -16.58
C THR A 256 -20.95 24.67 -17.92
N LYS A 257 -19.71 24.20 -17.91
CA LYS A 257 -19.21 23.26 -18.92
C LYS A 257 -18.76 22.01 -18.19
N GLY A 258 -19.41 20.88 -18.51
CA GLY A 258 -19.19 19.59 -17.87
C GLY A 258 -17.71 19.24 -17.83
N LYS A 259 -17.09 19.42 -16.66
CA LYS A 259 -15.73 18.97 -16.41
C LYS A 259 -15.81 17.46 -16.23
N LYS A 260 -15.15 16.71 -17.12
CA LYS A 260 -14.87 15.29 -16.90
C LYS A 260 -14.23 15.12 -15.52
N PRO A 261 -14.49 14.01 -14.80
CA PRO A 261 -13.79 13.73 -13.55
C PRO A 261 -12.28 13.87 -13.80
N VAL A 262 -11.56 14.41 -12.80
CA VAL A 262 -10.10 14.65 -12.89
C VAL A 262 -9.33 13.35 -13.19
N TYR A 263 -9.98 12.21 -12.98
CA TYR A 263 -9.43 10.88 -13.14
C TYR A 263 -10.51 9.94 -13.71
N ASP A 264 -10.19 9.25 -14.81
CA ASP A 264 -10.97 8.11 -15.32
C ASP A 264 -10.32 6.85 -14.73
N VAL A 265 -10.89 6.33 -13.64
CA VAL A 265 -10.26 5.31 -12.80
C VAL A 265 -11.10 4.06 -12.83
N VAL A 266 -10.53 2.99 -13.38
CA VAL A 266 -11.05 1.64 -13.20
C VAL A 266 -10.73 1.23 -11.76
N VAL A 267 -11.77 1.13 -10.93
CA VAL A 267 -11.66 0.65 -9.54
C VAL A 267 -11.22 -0.82 -9.58
N PRO A 268 -10.18 -1.21 -8.83
CA PRO A 268 -9.75 -2.59 -8.83
C PRO A 268 -10.75 -3.46 -8.06
N GLU A 269 -11.04 -4.63 -8.63
CA GLU A 269 -11.90 -5.65 -8.02
C GLU A 269 -11.07 -6.64 -7.21
N VAL A 270 -11.71 -7.25 -6.22
CA VAL A 270 -11.14 -8.24 -5.33
C VAL A 270 -12.03 -9.47 -5.25
N LEU A 271 -11.38 -10.64 -5.08
CA LEU A 271 -12.02 -11.87 -4.66
C LEU A 271 -11.90 -12.05 -3.15
N VAL A 272 -13.00 -12.42 -2.51
CA VAL A 272 -13.10 -12.58 -1.07
C VAL A 272 -13.77 -13.91 -0.79
N THR A 273 -13.17 -14.72 0.09
CA THR A 273 -13.85 -15.88 0.67
C THR A 273 -14.72 -15.44 1.84
N VAL A 274 -15.92 -15.99 1.95
CA VAL A 274 -16.80 -15.87 3.11
C VAL A 274 -17.10 -17.27 3.62
N ARG A 275 -16.83 -17.52 4.90
CA ARG A 275 -17.13 -18.80 5.56
C ARG A 275 -18.51 -18.74 6.19
N LEU A 276 -19.35 -19.69 5.82
CA LEU A 276 -20.72 -19.85 6.30
C LEU A 276 -20.83 -21.12 7.13
N THR A 277 -21.73 -21.10 8.10
CA THR A 277 -22.18 -22.31 8.80
C THR A 277 -23.03 -23.17 7.86
N PRO A 278 -22.94 -24.51 7.97
CA PRO A 278 -23.51 -25.45 7.00
C PRO A 278 -25.04 -25.31 6.85
N ASP A 279 -25.75 -24.98 7.93
CA ASP A 279 -27.22 -24.86 7.94
C ASP A 279 -27.71 -23.51 7.40
N SER A 280 -26.84 -22.51 7.31
CA SER A 280 -27.22 -21.12 7.01
C SER A 280 -27.48 -20.85 5.53
N LEU A 281 -27.19 -21.80 4.64
CA LEU A 281 -27.44 -21.65 3.20
C LEU A 281 -28.88 -21.94 2.80
N GLY A 282 -29.57 -22.82 3.53
CA GLY A 282 -31.00 -23.09 3.31
C GLY A 282 -31.90 -21.98 3.82
N GLU A 283 -31.43 -21.23 4.82
CA GLU A 283 -32.11 -20.10 5.46
C GLU A 283 -31.59 -18.74 4.99
N LEU A 284 -30.71 -18.72 3.98
CA LEU A 284 -30.10 -17.48 3.51
C LEU A 284 -31.15 -16.61 2.84
N ASP A 285 -31.58 -15.56 3.54
CA ASP A 285 -32.41 -14.51 2.95
C ASP A 285 -31.55 -13.72 1.96
N ILE A 286 -31.64 -14.14 0.69
CA ILE A 286 -30.94 -13.53 -0.44
C ILE A 286 -31.33 -12.06 -0.56
N GLU A 287 -32.59 -11.71 -0.29
CA GLU A 287 -33.07 -10.34 -0.43
C GLU A 287 -32.49 -9.44 0.68
N ALA A 288 -32.46 -9.92 1.93
CA ALA A 288 -31.78 -9.23 3.02
C ALA A 288 -30.27 -9.10 2.79
N TRP A 289 -29.62 -10.14 2.26
CA TRP A 289 -28.20 -10.08 1.91
C TRP A 289 -27.92 -9.05 0.81
N VAL A 290 -28.70 -9.06 -0.28
CA VAL A 290 -28.58 -8.06 -1.36
C VAL A 290 -28.83 -6.65 -0.83
N LYS A 291 -29.89 -6.45 -0.04
CA LYS A 291 -30.17 -5.15 0.60
C LYS A 291 -29.02 -4.70 1.50
N TRP A 292 -28.43 -5.62 2.27
CA TRP A 292 -27.28 -5.33 3.11
C TRP A 292 -26.04 -4.95 2.29
N VAL A 293 -25.71 -5.69 1.22
CA VAL A 293 -24.60 -5.35 0.32
C VAL A 293 -24.81 -3.98 -0.32
N LEU A 294 -26.02 -3.68 -0.79
CA LEU A 294 -26.37 -2.39 -1.38
C LEU A 294 -26.40 -1.24 -0.34
N SER A 295 -26.57 -1.56 0.94
CA SER A 295 -26.55 -0.57 2.03
C SER A 295 -25.13 -0.16 2.46
N LEU A 296 -24.11 -0.87 1.99
CA LEU A 296 -22.72 -0.57 2.36
C LEU A 296 -22.33 0.82 1.84
N PRO A 297 -21.69 1.67 2.67
CA PRO A 297 -21.38 3.04 2.31
C PRO A 297 -20.29 3.09 1.24
N GLY A 298 -20.66 3.15 -0.03
CA GLY A 298 -19.78 3.56 -1.12
C GLY A 298 -19.98 5.05 -1.37
N HIS A 299 -19.26 5.92 -0.64
CA HIS A 299 -19.29 7.35 -0.93
C HIS A 299 -19.01 7.58 -2.43
N PRO A 300 -19.68 8.53 -3.09
CA PRO A 300 -19.33 8.96 -4.43
C PRO A 300 -18.08 9.83 -4.35
N THR A 301 -16.91 9.24 -4.07
CA THR A 301 -15.64 9.85 -4.41
C THR A 301 -15.48 9.78 -5.92
N GLN A 302 -16.17 10.68 -6.66
CA GLN A 302 -15.96 11.12 -8.05
C GLN A 302 -15.44 10.12 -9.13
N VAL A 303 -15.49 8.83 -8.88
CA VAL A 303 -15.27 7.77 -9.84
C VAL A 303 -16.66 7.41 -10.34
N SER A 304 -16.87 7.58 -11.64
CA SER A 304 -18.05 7.07 -12.34
C SER A 304 -17.99 5.53 -12.32
N VAL A 305 -18.43 4.91 -11.22
CA VAL A 305 -18.51 3.45 -11.11
C VAL A 305 -19.78 3.00 -11.79
N LYS A 306 -19.68 2.67 -13.08
CA LYS A 306 -20.82 2.16 -13.87
C LYS A 306 -21.28 0.77 -13.47
N GLU A 307 -20.54 0.02 -12.65
CA GLU A 307 -20.79 -1.40 -12.39
C GLU A 307 -20.46 -1.76 -10.93
N ARG A 308 -21.24 -1.26 -9.96
CA ARG A 308 -21.18 -1.75 -8.57
C ARG A 308 -21.91 -3.10 -8.46
N SER A 309 -21.40 -4.15 -9.10
CA SER A 309 -21.91 -5.50 -8.90
C SER A 309 -21.03 -6.25 -7.91
N VAL A 310 -21.63 -6.75 -6.83
CA VAL A 310 -21.05 -7.86 -6.07
C VAL A 310 -21.57 -9.13 -6.72
N SER A 311 -20.68 -9.97 -7.26
CA SER A 311 -21.03 -11.25 -7.87
C SER A 311 -20.55 -12.40 -7.00
N ILE A 312 -21.27 -13.52 -7.10
CA ILE A 312 -20.87 -14.80 -6.51
C ILE A 312 -20.10 -15.56 -7.60
N GLU A 313 -18.82 -15.83 -7.36
CA GLU A 313 -17.94 -16.52 -8.30
C GLU A 313 -17.87 -18.02 -8.04
N GLY A 314 -18.26 -18.45 -6.83
CA GLY A 314 -18.25 -19.85 -6.44
C GLY A 314 -18.92 -20.08 -5.10
N LEU A 315 -19.52 -21.26 -4.96
CA LEU A 315 -20.12 -21.73 -3.72
C LEU A 315 -19.74 -23.20 -3.54
N TYR A 316 -19.05 -23.48 -2.44
CA TYR A 316 -18.61 -24.82 -2.09
C TYR A 316 -19.27 -25.23 -0.78
N ARG A 317 -20.22 -26.17 -0.86
CA ARG A 317 -20.86 -26.73 0.33
C ARG A 317 -19.88 -27.62 1.07
N SER A 318 -19.78 -27.44 2.38
CA SER A 318 -18.91 -28.23 3.26
C SER A 318 -19.38 -28.08 4.71
N HIS A 319 -18.67 -28.72 5.66
CA HIS A 319 -18.85 -28.54 7.11
C HIS A 319 -18.72 -27.06 7.53
N SER A 320 -17.97 -26.26 6.76
CA SER A 320 -18.11 -24.81 6.69
C SER A 320 -18.19 -24.44 5.22
N SER A 321 -19.40 -24.07 4.78
CA SER A 321 -19.62 -23.72 3.38
C SER A 321 -18.84 -22.46 3.02
N LEU A 322 -18.21 -22.47 1.85
CA LEU A 322 -17.32 -21.41 1.40
C LEU A 322 -17.94 -20.71 0.20
N LEU A 323 -18.15 -19.40 0.33
CA LEU A 323 -18.64 -18.52 -0.72
C LEU A 323 -17.48 -17.67 -1.24
N ILE A 324 -17.31 -17.60 -2.55
CA ILE A 324 -16.35 -16.70 -3.20
C ILE A 324 -17.13 -15.54 -3.81
N LEU A 325 -16.83 -14.32 -3.35
CA LEU A 325 -17.43 -13.09 -3.82
C LEU A 325 -16.41 -12.27 -4.61
N ARG A 326 -16.85 -11.66 -5.70
CA ARG A 326 -16.13 -10.59 -6.41
C ARG A 326 -16.81 -9.27 -6.12
N MET A 327 -16.02 -8.26 -5.79
CA MET A 327 -16.52 -6.91 -5.52
C MET A 327 -15.44 -5.84 -5.71
N PRO A 328 -15.81 -4.56 -5.86
CA PRO A 328 -14.87 -3.45 -5.78
C PRO A 328 -14.08 -3.45 -4.47
N SER A 329 -12.78 -3.17 -4.55
CA SER A 329 -11.86 -3.07 -3.39
C SER A 329 -12.32 -2.08 -2.31
N GLU A 330 -13.01 -1.01 -2.72
CA GLU A 330 -13.61 -0.03 -1.81
C GLU A 330 -14.74 -0.63 -0.97
N ILE A 331 -15.52 -1.58 -1.50
CA ILE A 331 -16.58 -2.24 -0.73
C ILE A 331 -15.95 -3.21 0.27
N TYR A 332 -14.98 -4.03 -0.18
CA TYR A 332 -14.27 -4.97 0.68
C TYR A 332 -13.58 -4.29 1.87
N SER A 333 -13.08 -3.07 1.64
CA SER A 333 -12.49 -2.21 2.66
C SER A 333 -13.37 -2.03 3.90
N TYR A 334 -14.69 -1.85 3.72
CA TYR A 334 -15.65 -1.75 4.82
C TYR A 334 -16.01 -3.09 5.48
N LEU A 335 -15.85 -4.19 4.74
CA LEU A 335 -16.26 -5.54 5.16
C LEU A 335 -15.17 -6.30 5.92
N ARG A 336 -13.92 -5.83 5.91
CA ARG A 336 -12.79 -6.49 6.56
C ARG A 336 -12.90 -6.72 8.06
N LYS A 337 -13.85 -6.06 8.74
CA LYS A 337 -14.14 -6.32 10.17
C LYS A 337 -14.67 -7.73 10.43
N PHE A 338 -15.25 -8.38 9.43
CA PHE A 338 -15.82 -9.71 9.59
C PHE A 338 -14.73 -10.77 9.43
N LYS A 339 -14.37 -11.44 10.53
CA LYS A 339 -13.37 -12.55 10.52
C LYS A 339 -13.76 -13.71 9.62
N ALA A 340 -15.04 -13.84 9.29
CA ALA A 340 -15.55 -14.81 8.33
C ALA A 340 -15.11 -14.51 6.89
N MET A 341 -14.64 -13.29 6.61
CA MET A 341 -14.23 -12.83 5.29
C MET A 341 -12.70 -12.76 5.17
N THR A 342 -12.14 -13.40 4.14
CA THR A 342 -10.69 -13.38 3.87
C THR A 342 -10.43 -12.99 2.42
N LEU A 343 -9.56 -12.00 2.19
CA LEU A 343 -9.11 -11.61 0.84
C LEU A 343 -8.42 -12.80 0.17
N ILE A 344 -8.84 -13.13 -1.05
CA ILE A 344 -8.12 -14.05 -1.92
C ILE A 344 -7.08 -13.28 -2.72
N GLY A 345 -7.49 -12.20 -3.39
CA GLY A 345 -6.61 -11.40 -4.23
C GLY A 345 -7.34 -10.39 -5.09
N TYR A 346 -6.57 -9.58 -5.82
CA TYR A 346 -7.12 -8.64 -6.81
C TYR A 346 -7.31 -9.35 -8.14
N VAL A 347 -8.41 -9.03 -8.84
CA VAL A 347 -8.74 -9.61 -10.14
C VAL A 347 -9.02 -8.55 -11.19
N THR A 348 -8.87 -8.93 -12.45
CA THR A 348 -9.06 -8.06 -13.62
C THR A 348 -9.85 -8.74 -14.74
N GLY A 349 -10.28 -9.99 -14.55
CA GLY A 349 -10.96 -10.77 -15.57
C GLY A 349 -11.78 -11.90 -14.97
N GLU A 350 -12.54 -12.56 -15.83
CA GLU A 350 -13.47 -13.62 -15.46
C GLU A 350 -12.78 -14.94 -15.09
N ASN A 351 -13.47 -15.78 -14.32
CA ASN A 351 -13.00 -17.10 -13.95
C ASN A 351 -12.74 -17.97 -15.21
N GLN A 352 -11.49 -18.40 -15.39
CA GLN A 352 -11.06 -19.24 -16.53
C GLN A 352 -10.93 -20.74 -16.16
N ALA A 353 -11.35 -21.15 -14.96
CA ALA A 353 -11.13 -22.50 -14.45
C ALA A 353 -11.68 -23.59 -15.38
N ASP A 354 -12.88 -23.41 -15.93
CA ASP A 354 -13.51 -24.40 -16.81
C ASP A 354 -12.70 -24.66 -18.08
N GLU A 355 -12.14 -23.61 -18.68
CA GLU A 355 -11.29 -23.73 -19.87
C GLU A 355 -9.97 -24.44 -19.55
N VAL A 356 -9.37 -24.12 -18.40
CA VAL A 356 -8.14 -24.78 -17.94
C VAL A 356 -8.39 -26.27 -17.63
N ASN A 357 -9.49 -26.59 -16.96
CA ASN A 357 -9.86 -27.97 -16.64
C ASN A 357 -10.10 -28.79 -17.91
N LYS A 358 -10.84 -28.25 -18.90
CA LYS A 358 -11.02 -28.89 -20.20
C LYS A 358 -9.71 -29.14 -20.95
N ARG A 359 -8.71 -28.27 -20.78
CA ARG A 359 -7.36 -28.48 -21.37
C ARG A 359 -6.59 -29.57 -20.63
N ALA A 360 -6.68 -29.60 -19.30
CA ALA A 360 -6.03 -30.62 -18.49
C ALA A 360 -6.61 -32.02 -18.78
N GLU A 361 -7.93 -32.14 -18.92
CA GLU A 361 -8.62 -33.38 -19.28
C GLU A 361 -8.20 -33.94 -20.65
N LYS A 362 -7.69 -33.09 -21.57
CA LYS A 362 -7.16 -33.56 -22.87
C LYS A 362 -5.73 -34.11 -22.79
N LEU A 363 -5.04 -33.89 -21.66
CA LEU A 363 -3.66 -34.34 -21.42
C LEU A 363 -3.58 -35.61 -20.57
N ILE A 364 -4.71 -36.01 -19.97
CA ILE A 364 -4.91 -37.27 -19.25
C ILE A 364 -5.66 -38.21 -20.18
#